data_AF-A0AAF0S7H7-F1
#
_entry.id   AF-A0AAF0S7H7-F1
#
_cell.length_a   1.000
_cell.length_b   1.000
_cell.length_c   1.000
_cell.angle_alpha   90.00
_cell.angle_beta   90.00
_cell.angle_gamma   90.00
#
_symmetry.space_group_name_H-M   'P 1'
#
loop_
_entity.id
_entity.type
_entity.pdbx_description
1 polymer ?
#
loop_
_entity_poly.entity_id
_entity_poly.type
_entity_poly.pdbx_seq_one_letter_code
_entity_poly.pdbx_strand_id
1 'polypeptide(L)' 'MDRFSFRVTEENRRRLEILKAFAVLGGKDPTYRDLVNESIERFFVEAYDIYCKQMPESDYLKEIMEKVLPGKVA' A
#
# COMPACT_ATOMS: atom_id res chain seq x y z
N MET A 1 -3.97 -11.11 -15.42
CA MET A 1 -3.70 -10.65 -14.04
C MET A 1 -2.79 -11.66 -13.39
N ASP A 2 -1.55 -11.29 -13.12
CA ASP A 2 -0.57 -12.18 -12.47
C ASP A 2 -1.00 -12.54 -11.05
N ARG A 3 -0.91 -13.82 -10.71
CA ARG A 3 -1.12 -14.31 -9.34
C ARG A 3 0.17 -14.15 -8.56
N PHE A 4 0.24 -13.09 -7.76
CA PHE A 4 1.31 -12.91 -6.78
C PHE A 4 0.91 -13.58 -5.46
N SER A 5 1.75 -14.47 -4.95
CA SER A 5 1.56 -15.11 -3.64
C SER A 5 2.61 -14.62 -2.65
N PHE A 6 2.18 -14.20 -1.46
CA PHE A 6 3.06 -13.80 -0.37
C PHE A 6 2.74 -14.61 0.88
N ARG A 7 3.77 -14.89 1.70
CA ARG A 7 3.55 -15.51 3.01
C ARG A 7 3.19 -14.44 4.02
N VAL A 8 2.12 -14.69 4.78
CA VAL A 8 1.70 -13.86 5.90
C VAL A 8 1.93 -14.67 7.18
N THR A 9 2.48 -14.02 8.20
CA THR A 9 2.59 -14.64 9.54
C THR A 9 1.20 -14.98 10.07
N GLU A 10 1.11 -15.94 10.99
CA GLU A 10 -0.18 -16.27 11.61
C GLU A 10 -0.81 -15.05 12.29
N GLU A 11 0.02 -14.23 12.94
CA GLU A 11 -0.43 -13.00 13.59
C GLU A 11 -1.02 -12.00 12.58
N ASN A 12 -0.34 -11.77 11.45
CA ASN A 12 -0.87 -10.87 10.42
C ASN A 12 -2.12 -11.45 9.74
N ARG A 13 -2.26 -12.78 9.66
CA ARG A 13 -3.51 -13.41 9.22
C ARG A 13 -4.66 -13.07 10.16
N ARG A 14 -4.45 -13.19 11.48
CA ARG A 14 -5.46 -12.81 12.49
C ARG A 14 -5.82 -11.33 12.37
N ARG A 15 -4.83 -10.44 12.20
CA ARG A 15 -5.07 -9.00 11.96
C ARG A 15 -5.93 -8.76 10.72
N LEU A 16 -5.66 -9.46 9.62
CA LEU A 16 -6.45 -9.35 8.38
C LEU A 16 -7.90 -9.85 8.56
N GLU A 17 -8.12 -10.93 9.32
CA GLU A 17 -9.47 -11.41 9.62
C GLU A 17 -10.28 -10.38 10.41
N ILE A 18 -9.67 -9.79 11.44
CA ILE A 18 -10.32 -8.74 12.25
C ILE A 18 -10.57 -7.50 11.39
N LEU A 19 -9.58 -7.04 10.61
CA LEU A 19 -9.76 -5.90 9.69
C LEU A 19 -10.91 -6.13 8.73
N LYS A 20 -11.01 -7.32 8.14
CA LYS A 20 -12.12 -7.66 7.24
C LYS A 20 -13.49 -7.61 7.91
N ALA A 21 -13.58 -7.85 9.21
CA ALA A 21 -14.84 -7.86 9.95
C ALA A 21 -15.42 -6.46 10.19
N PHE A 22 -14.62 -5.39 10.14
CA PHE A 22 -15.09 -4.02 10.42
C PHE A 22 -14.69 -2.96 9.39
N ALA A 23 -13.71 -3.24 8.53
CA ALA A 23 -13.27 -2.27 7.53
C ALA A 23 -14.29 -2.16 6.38
N VAL A 24 -14.44 -0.95 5.86
CA VAL A 24 -15.20 -0.67 4.64
C VAL A 24 -14.26 0.05 3.68
N LEU A 25 -14.07 -0.50 2.48
CA LEU A 25 -13.28 0.12 1.40
C LEU A 25 -14.19 0.37 0.20
N GLY A 26 -14.28 1.63 -0.24
CA GLY A 26 -15.12 1.99 -1.38
C GLY A 26 -16.61 1.65 -1.21
N GLY A 27 -17.10 1.65 0.03
CA GLY A 27 -18.49 1.33 0.35
C GLY A 27 -18.83 -0.17 0.35
N LYS A 28 -17.83 -1.05 0.33
CA LYS A 28 -18.02 -2.52 0.36
C LYS A 28 -17.11 -3.18 1.38
N ASP A 29 -17.50 -4.39 1.78
CA ASP A 29 -16.67 -5.26 2.60
C ASP A 29 -15.42 -5.68 1.79
N PRO A 30 -14.21 -5.42 2.31
CA PRO A 30 -12.99 -5.67 1.56
C PRO A 30 -12.61 -7.16 1.57
N THR A 31 -11.96 -7.61 0.50
CA THR A 31 -11.26 -8.89 0.51
C THR A 31 -9.88 -8.75 1.16
N TYR A 32 -9.24 -9.87 1.51
CA TYR A 32 -7.84 -9.84 1.98
C TYR A 32 -6.90 -9.20 0.96
N ARG A 33 -7.20 -9.34 -0.33
CA ARG A 33 -6.43 -8.71 -1.39
C ARG A 33 -6.60 -7.19 -1.37
N ASP A 34 -7.81 -6.71 -1.17
CA ASP A 34 -8.08 -5.26 -1.08
C ASP A 34 -7.36 -4.65 0.11
N LEU A 35 -7.44 -5.30 1.28
CA LEU A 35 -6.73 -4.86 2.49
C LEU A 35 -5.22 -4.79 2.30
N VAL A 36 -4.63 -5.80 1.64
CA VAL A 36 -3.18 -5.86 1.39
C VAL A 36 -2.77 -4.82 0.36
N ASN A 37 -3.50 -4.67 -0.74
CA ASN A 37 -3.22 -3.67 -1.76
C ASN A 37 -3.31 -2.25 -1.19
N GLU A 38 -4.36 -1.96 -0.43
CA GLU A 38 -4.53 -0.67 0.25
C GLU A 38 -3.39 -0.40 1.25
N SER A 39 -2.96 -1.43 1.98
CA SER A 39 -1.83 -1.31 2.92
C SER A 39 -0.51 -1.00 2.20
N ILE A 40 -0.24 -1.68 1.07
CA ILE A 40 0.94 -1.42 0.24
C ILE A 40 0.90 0.00 -0.30
N GLU A 41 -0.25 0.44 -0.81
CA GLU A 41 -0.39 1.77 -1.38
C GLU A 41 -0.18 2.88 -0.34
N ARG A 42 -0.80 2.74 0.85
CA ARG A 42 -0.59 3.69 1.96
C ARG A 42 0.87 3.76 2.38
N PHE A 43 1.51 2.59 2.54
CA PHE A 43 2.92 2.52 2.88
C PHE A 43 3.79 3.20 1.83
N PHE A 44 3.48 3.01 0.54
CA PHE A 44 4.23 3.62 -0.55
C PHE A 44 4.10 5.16 -0.54
N VAL A 45 2.89 5.69 -0.32
CA VAL A 45 2.66 7.14 -0.20
C VAL A 45 3.43 7.73 0.99
N GLU A 46 3.39 7.07 2.14
CA GLU A 46 4.14 7.50 3.33
C GLU A 46 5.66 7.49 3.08
N ALA A 47 6.17 6.42 2.48
CA ALA A 47 7.58 6.32 2.12
C ALA A 47 8.00 7.39 1.11
N TYR A 48 7.14 7.73 0.14
CA TYR A 48 7.38 8.81 -0.82
C TYR A 48 7.47 10.18 -0.14
N ASP A 49 6.53 10.49 0.75
CA ASP A 49 6.51 11.77 1.46
C ASP A 49 7.76 11.94 2.34
N ILE A 50 8.17 10.89 3.05
CA ILE A 50 9.42 10.86 3.82
C ILE A 50 10.63 11.08 2.91
N TYR A 51 10.70 10.37 1.78
CA TYR A 51 11.80 10.49 0.83
C TYR A 51 11.93 11.92 0.29
N CYS A 52 10.81 12.54 -0.11
CA CYS A 52 10.82 13.91 -0.64
C CYS A 52 11.23 14.96 0.39
N LYS A 53 10.90 14.77 1.67
CA LYS A 53 11.26 15.69 2.76
C LYS A 53 12.75 15.67 3.11
N GLN A 54 13.46 14.57 2.80
CA GLN A 54 14.86 14.40 3.18
C GLN A 54 15.87 15.04 2.19
N MET A 55 15.42 15.91 1.28
CA MET A 55 16.21 16.39 0.13
C MET A 55 16.78 15.20 -0.66
N PRO A 56 15.95 14.53 -1.48
CA PRO A 56 16.33 13.28 -2.11
C PRO A 56 17.58 13.44 -2.97
N GLU A 57 18.57 12.58 -2.76
CA GLU A 57 19.82 12.59 -3.54
C GLU A 57 19.63 12.07 -4.99
N SER A 58 18.44 11.55 -5.32
CA SER A 58 18.16 10.93 -6.63
C SER A 58 16.80 11.33 -7.20
N ASP A 59 16.83 12.26 -8.15
CA ASP A 59 15.66 12.63 -8.96
C ASP A 59 15.10 11.43 -9.75
N TYR A 60 15.97 10.48 -10.13
CA TYR A 60 15.56 9.26 -10.84
C TYR A 60 14.69 8.33 -9.98
N LEU A 61 15.04 8.14 -8.71
CA LEU A 61 14.23 7.35 -7.78
C LEU A 61 12.89 8.02 -7.52
N LYS A 62 12.87 9.36 -7.36
CA LYS A 62 11.64 10.13 -7.24
C LYS A 62 10.72 9.91 -8.45
N GLU A 63 11.24 10.00 -9.67
CA GLU A 63 10.49 9.80 -10.91
C GLU A 63 9.89 8.38 -11.01
N ILE A 64 10.63 7.34 -10.59
CA ILE A 64 10.11 5.97 -10.55
C ILE A 64 8.97 5.85 -9.55
N MET A 65 9.12 6.45 -8.36
CA MET A 65 8.10 6.39 -7.31
C MET A 65 6.81 7.11 -7.75
N GLU A 66 6.93 8.23 -8.46
CA GLU A 66 5.78 8.94 -9.04
C GLU A 66 5.05 8.12 -10.11
N LYS A 67 5.78 7.37 -10.94
CA LYS A 67 5.18 6.50 -11.97
C LYS A 67 4.31 5.38 -11.40
N VAL A 68 4.60 4.92 -10.20
CA VAL A 68 3.82 3.85 -9.54
C VAL A 68 2.75 4.38 -8.59
N LEU A 69 2.68 5.70 -8.36
CA LEU A 69 1.62 6.40 -7.62
C LEU A 69 0.75 7.32 -8.52
N PRO A 70 0.17 6.84 -9.64
CA PRO A 70 -0.55 7.72 -10.55
C PRO A 70 -1.78 8.33 -9.87
N GLY A 71 -1.78 9.67 -9.73
CA GLY A 71 -2.94 10.46 -9.27
C GLY A 71 -3.08 10.65 -7.75
N LYS A 72 -2.11 10.22 -6.93
CA LYS A 72 -2.15 10.38 -5.46
C LYS A 72 -1.04 11.25 -4.87
N VAL A 73 -0.16 11.80 -5.71
CA VAL A 73 0.86 12.77 -5.33
C VAL A 73 0.45 14.12 -5.95
N ALA A 74 0.30 15.13 -5.10
CA ALA A 74 -0.13 16.49 -5.46
C ALA A 74 1.06 17.42 -5.68
#